data_AF-A0A2S7RMT4-F1
#
_entry.id   AF-A0A2S7RMT4-F1
#
_cell.length_a   1.000
_cell.length_b   1.000
_cell.length_c   1.000
_cell.angle_alpha   90.00
_cell.angle_beta   90.00
_cell.angle_gamma   90.00
#
_symmetry.space_group_name_H-M   'P 1'
#
loop_
_entity.id
_entity.type
_entity.pdbx_description
1 polymer ?
#
loop_
_entity_poly.entity_id
_entity_poly.type
_entity_poly.pdbx_seq_one_letter_code
_entity_poly.pdbx_strand_id
1 'polypeptide(L)'
;MKNKRWQWVEYAGMVSLFLTLLTLAIAITINFRPLYVFDIGHLGILDYTTVDQPTLLQNYDQLMMYLNNPFQQVLALPDFPMSASGLHHFYEVKLLFMLNYGVLLLTLIPSGLFLRQLKRDQRLWRLIRPFQIGMVLPFVFGFFMLIGFDRFFILFHETFFNNDDWLFDPQTDPIINVLPEQYFMHCFILFFVLIELFFALMVIIGKRELKKGTN
;
A
#
# COMPACT_ATOMS: atom_id res chain seq x y z
N MET A 1 -14.11 -28.06 -28.62
CA MET A 1 -14.37 -26.72 -28.04
C MET A 1 -13.85 -26.68 -26.60
N LYS A 2 -12.64 -26.16 -26.35
CA LYS A 2 -12.15 -25.95 -24.97
C LYS A 2 -13.12 -24.96 -24.30
N ASN A 3 -13.75 -25.42 -23.22
CA ASN A 3 -14.97 -24.88 -22.66
C ASN A 3 -14.73 -23.46 -22.08
N LYS A 4 -15.39 -22.42 -22.64
CA LYS A 4 -15.23 -20.98 -22.28
C LYS A 4 -15.25 -20.72 -20.77
N ARG A 5 -15.98 -21.53 -20.00
CA ARG A 5 -16.08 -21.46 -18.53
C ARG A 5 -14.74 -21.56 -17.82
N TRP A 6 -13.80 -22.38 -18.30
CA TRP A 6 -12.50 -22.56 -17.66
C TRP A 6 -11.59 -21.33 -17.82
N GLN A 7 -11.72 -20.59 -18.93
CA GLN A 7 -10.95 -19.37 -19.16
C GLN A 7 -11.38 -18.26 -18.19
N TRP A 8 -12.68 -18.11 -17.95
CA TRP A 8 -13.20 -17.12 -16.99
C TRP A 8 -12.74 -17.38 -15.56
N VAL A 9 -12.72 -18.65 -15.12
CA VAL A 9 -12.21 -19.01 -13.78
C VAL A 9 -10.73 -18.65 -13.64
N GLU A 10 -9.95 -18.87 -14.69
CA GLU A 10 -8.53 -18.55 -14.69
C GLU A 10 -8.27 -17.04 -14.68
N TYR A 11 -9.02 -16.26 -15.46
CA TYR A 11 -8.93 -14.79 -15.41
C TYR A 11 -9.34 -14.25 -14.04
N ALA A 12 -10.44 -14.74 -13.46
CA ALA A 12 -10.86 -14.35 -12.13
C ALA A 12 -9.81 -14.71 -11.06
N GLY A 13 -9.19 -15.89 -11.16
CA GLY A 13 -8.09 -16.30 -10.30
C GLY A 13 -6.85 -15.42 -10.44
N MET A 14 -6.49 -15.04 -11.67
CA MET A 14 -5.37 -14.14 -11.94
C MET A 14 -5.61 -12.74 -11.38
N VAL A 15 -6.80 -12.18 -11.59
CA VAL A 15 -7.21 -10.88 -11.05
C VAL A 15 -7.20 -10.90 -9.53
N SER A 16 -7.77 -11.96 -8.92
CA SER A 16 -7.76 -12.12 -7.46
C SER A 16 -6.33 -12.15 -6.92
N LEU A 17 -5.43 -12.90 -7.59
CA LEU A 17 -4.04 -12.99 -7.17
C LEU A 17 -3.32 -11.64 -7.29
N PHE A 18 -3.53 -10.92 -8.39
CA PHE A 18 -2.96 -9.59 -8.57
C PHE A 18 -3.41 -8.61 -7.47
N LEU A 19 -4.73 -8.56 -7.22
CA LEU A 19 -5.31 -7.73 -6.16
C LEU A 19 -4.81 -8.13 -4.77
N THR A 20 -4.65 -9.43 -4.49
CA THR A 20 -4.10 -9.91 -3.22
C THR A 20 -2.66 -9.43 -3.02
N LEU A 21 -1.80 -9.55 -4.02
CA LEU A 21 -0.41 -9.10 -3.92
C LEU A 21 -0.31 -7.58 -3.80
N LEU A 22 -1.12 -6.84 -4.55
CA LEU A 22 -1.22 -5.38 -4.48
C LEU A 22 -1.63 -4.92 -3.08
N THR A 23 -2.76 -5.41 -2.58
CA THR A 23 -3.31 -5.00 -1.29
C THR A 23 -2.49 -5.51 -0.10
N LEU A 24 -1.80 -6.64 -0.25
CA LEU A 24 -0.82 -7.10 0.73
C LEU A 24 0.40 -6.17 0.80
N ALA A 25 0.92 -5.70 -0.34
CA ALA A 25 2.03 -4.76 -0.35
C ALA A 25 1.65 -3.43 0.31
N ILE A 26 0.44 -2.93 0.02
CA ILE A 26 -0.13 -1.73 0.68
C ILE A 26 -0.29 -1.97 2.18
N ALA A 27 -0.89 -3.09 2.59
CA ALA A 27 -1.11 -3.42 4.00
C ALA A 27 0.20 -3.52 4.79
N ILE A 28 1.23 -4.14 4.21
CA ILE A 28 2.56 -4.19 4.82
C ILE A 28 3.12 -2.77 4.96
N THR A 29 3.08 -1.96 3.88
CA THR A 29 3.60 -0.58 3.88
C THR A 29 2.94 0.28 4.95
N ILE A 30 1.61 0.27 5.01
CA ILE A 30 0.81 0.99 6.02
C ILE A 30 1.25 0.64 7.44
N ASN A 31 1.49 -0.65 7.72
CA ASN A 31 1.81 -1.13 9.06
C ASN A 31 3.31 -1.19 9.34
N PHE A 32 4.16 -0.71 8.43
CA PHE A 32 5.61 -0.77 8.57
C PHE A 32 6.15 0.39 9.41
N ARG A 33 5.72 0.44 10.69
CA ARG A 33 6.18 1.40 11.71
C ARG A 33 7.70 1.60 11.76
N PRO A 34 8.57 0.60 11.55
CA PRO A 34 10.02 0.82 11.54
C PRO A 34 10.49 1.89 10.55
N LEU A 35 9.77 2.10 9.43
CA LEU A 35 10.11 3.17 8.49
C LEU A 35 9.89 4.55 9.11
N TYR A 36 8.75 4.78 9.78
CA TYR A 36 8.53 6.05 10.47
C TYR A 36 9.57 6.27 11.57
N VAL A 37 9.92 5.23 12.34
CA VAL A 37 10.97 5.32 13.38
C VAL A 37 12.32 5.70 12.78
N PHE A 38 12.68 5.13 11.62
CA PHE A 38 13.88 5.49 10.89
C PHE A 38 13.83 6.96 10.41
N ASP A 39 12.69 7.37 9.86
CA ASP A 39 12.50 8.71 9.30
C ASP A 39 12.50 9.82 10.36
N ILE A 40 12.14 9.53 11.60
CA ILE A 40 12.30 10.48 12.71
C ILE A 40 13.74 11.02 12.78
N GLY A 41 14.73 10.12 12.67
CA GLY A 41 16.14 10.50 12.67
C GLY A 41 16.64 10.94 11.29
N HIS A 42 16.24 10.25 10.23
CA HIS A 42 16.74 10.52 8.88
C HIS A 42 16.27 11.88 8.32
N LEU A 43 15.03 12.28 8.61
CA LEU A 43 14.43 13.53 8.15
C LEU A 43 14.51 14.66 9.19
N GLY A 44 15.06 14.40 10.39
CA GLY A 44 15.12 15.40 11.46
C GLY A 44 13.74 15.84 11.95
N ILE A 45 12.77 14.92 12.04
CA ILE A 45 11.36 15.25 12.34
C ILE A 45 11.23 16.00 13.69
N LEU A 46 12.07 15.68 14.66
CA LEU A 46 12.04 16.32 15.99
C LEU A 46 12.44 17.81 15.95
N ASP A 47 13.07 18.28 14.88
CA ASP A 47 13.44 19.70 14.73
C ASP A 47 12.21 20.59 14.43
N TYR A 48 11.08 19.98 14.05
CA TYR A 48 9.85 20.65 13.64
C TYR A 48 8.68 20.46 14.61
N THR A 49 8.93 19.92 15.81
CA THR A 49 7.93 19.74 16.85
C THR A 49 8.50 19.99 18.24
N THR A 50 7.64 20.28 19.20
CA THR A 50 8.03 20.53 20.60
C THR A 50 8.01 19.27 21.46
N VAL A 51 7.46 18.16 20.95
CA VAL A 51 7.39 16.88 21.68
C VAL A 51 8.65 16.05 21.50
N ASP A 52 8.98 15.25 22.51
CA ASP A 52 10.06 14.28 22.43
C ASP A 52 9.67 13.05 21.59
N GLN A 53 10.66 12.24 21.21
CA GLN A 53 10.45 11.07 20.35
C GLN A 53 9.45 10.05 20.94
N PRO A 54 9.48 9.72 22.25
CA PRO A 54 8.46 8.86 22.84
C PRO A 54 7.05 9.39 22.68
N THR A 55 6.82 10.68 22.95
CA THR A 55 5.50 11.32 22.80
C THR A 55 5.07 11.39 21.34
N LEU A 56 5.99 11.69 20.42
CA LEU A 56 5.71 11.65 18.98
C LEU A 56 5.23 10.26 18.55
N LEU A 57 5.94 9.22 18.98
CA LEU A 57 5.59 7.85 18.65
C LEU A 57 4.25 7.42 19.26
N GLN A 58 3.88 7.92 20.44
CA GLN A 58 2.55 7.67 21.01
C GLN A 58 1.44 8.28 20.15
N ASN A 59 1.62 9.52 19.66
CA ASN A 59 0.66 10.15 18.75
C ASN A 59 0.58 9.42 17.41
N TYR A 60 1.72 9.00 16.85
CA TYR A 60 1.74 8.16 15.65
C TYR A 60 0.99 6.85 15.87
N ASP A 61 1.20 6.17 17.00
CA ASP A 61 0.51 4.92 17.32
C ASP A 61 -1.01 5.12 17.50
N GLN A 62 -1.45 6.26 18.04
CA GLN A 62 -2.87 6.61 18.13
C GLN A 62 -3.49 6.90 16.75
N LEU A 63 -2.77 7.63 15.89
CA LEU A 63 -3.19 7.83 14.50
C LEU A 63 -3.35 6.48 13.78
N MET A 64 -2.34 5.62 13.87
CA MET A 64 -2.38 4.30 13.23
C MET A 64 -3.47 3.42 13.83
N MET A 65 -3.75 3.50 15.13
CA MET A 65 -4.87 2.81 15.75
C MET A 65 -6.22 3.28 15.18
N TYR A 66 -6.40 4.59 15.01
CA TYR A 66 -7.60 5.15 14.39
C TYR A 66 -7.78 4.68 12.94
N LEU A 67 -6.72 4.80 12.13
CA LEU A 67 -6.75 4.44 10.70
C LEU A 67 -6.97 2.94 10.46
N ASN A 68 -6.46 2.08 11.35
CA ASN A 68 -6.60 0.63 11.22
C ASN A 68 -7.88 0.04 11.84
N ASN A 69 -8.58 0.78 12.70
CA ASN A 69 -9.72 0.26 13.44
C ASN A 69 -11.06 0.76 12.88
N PRO A 70 -11.89 -0.09 12.24
CA PRO A 70 -13.18 0.33 11.70
C PRO A 70 -14.15 0.87 12.77
N PHE A 71 -13.98 0.45 14.03
CA PHE A 71 -14.88 0.81 15.14
C PHE A 71 -14.51 2.13 15.82
N GLN A 72 -13.26 2.61 15.68
CA GLN A 72 -12.81 3.86 16.29
C GLN A 72 -13.34 5.08 15.52
N GLN A 73 -14.40 5.74 16.00
CA GLN A 73 -15.03 6.84 15.24
C GLN A 73 -14.29 8.18 15.31
N VAL A 74 -13.56 8.43 16.41
CA VAL A 74 -12.93 9.72 16.67
C VAL A 74 -11.41 9.56 16.66
N LEU A 75 -10.75 10.41 15.87
CA LEU A 75 -9.32 10.66 15.96
C LEU A 75 -9.11 11.76 17.01
N ALA A 76 -8.30 11.46 18.01
CA ALA A 76 -7.89 12.42 19.02
C ALA A 76 -6.39 12.24 19.25
N LEU A 77 -5.62 13.27 18.95
CA LEU A 77 -4.17 13.33 19.14
C LEU A 77 -3.88 14.34 20.26
N PRO A 78 -3.37 13.92 21.42
CA PRO A 78 -3.16 14.79 22.58
C PRO A 78 -2.24 15.98 22.30
N ASP A 79 -1.24 15.79 21.44
CA ASP A 79 -0.17 16.77 21.22
C ASP A 79 -0.25 17.46 19.85
N PHE A 80 -1.13 17.00 18.96
CA PHE A 80 -1.33 17.56 17.63
C PHE A 80 -2.81 17.92 17.44
N PRO A 81 -3.23 19.16 17.75
CA PRO A 81 -4.59 19.60 17.46
C PRO A 81 -4.87 19.46 15.95
N MET A 82 -6.14 19.27 15.63
CA MET A 82 -6.60 19.09 14.24
C MET A 82 -7.83 19.95 13.99
N SER A 83 -7.85 20.62 12.85
CA SER A 83 -9.03 21.30 12.32
C SER A 83 -10.11 20.30 11.89
N ALA A 84 -11.33 20.78 11.67
CA ALA A 84 -12.40 19.92 11.15
C ALA A 84 -12.08 19.36 9.76
N SER A 85 -11.38 20.15 8.94
CA SER A 85 -10.90 19.76 7.61
C SER A 85 -9.84 18.67 7.72
N GLY A 86 -8.82 18.85 8.58
CA GLY A 86 -7.79 17.83 8.79
C GLY A 86 -8.33 16.51 9.35
N LEU A 87 -9.31 16.57 10.26
CA LEU A 87 -10.02 15.37 10.74
C LEU A 87 -10.83 14.68 9.62
N HIS A 88 -11.46 15.45 8.73
CA HIS A 88 -12.20 14.90 7.59
C HIS A 88 -11.24 14.17 6.63
N HIS A 89 -10.08 14.75 6.32
CA HIS A 89 -9.08 14.08 5.48
C HIS A 89 -8.63 12.72 6.06
N PHE A 90 -8.29 12.66 7.36
CA PHE A 90 -7.91 11.38 7.98
C PHE A 90 -9.05 10.35 8.02
N TYR A 91 -10.31 10.80 8.09
CA TYR A 91 -11.46 9.92 7.94
C TYR A 91 -11.53 9.33 6.52
N GLU A 92 -11.30 10.12 5.47
CA GLU A 92 -11.26 9.61 4.10
C GLU A 92 -10.10 8.62 3.89
N VAL A 93 -8.90 8.92 4.43
CA VAL A 93 -7.75 8.00 4.42
C VAL A 93 -8.10 6.69 5.12
N LYS A 94 -8.80 6.74 6.25
CA LYS A 94 -9.29 5.54 6.94
C LYS A 94 -10.21 4.70 6.06
N LEU A 95 -11.10 5.31 5.28
CA LEU A 95 -11.95 4.57 4.33
C LEU A 95 -11.12 3.83 3.28
N LEU A 96 -10.03 4.44 2.78
CA LEU A 96 -9.10 3.77 1.87
C LEU A 96 -8.38 2.59 2.53
N PHE A 97 -8.01 2.69 3.82
CA PHE A 97 -7.45 1.56 4.58
C PHE A 97 -8.48 0.42 4.68
N MET A 98 -9.74 0.73 4.99
CA MET A 98 -10.79 -0.27 5.08
C MET A 98 -11.07 -0.92 3.72
N LEU A 99 -11.05 -0.14 2.63
CA LEU A 99 -11.16 -0.66 1.28
C LEU A 99 -10.02 -1.63 0.96
N ASN A 100 -8.77 -1.25 1.27
CA ASN A 100 -7.60 -2.10 1.06
C ASN A 100 -7.74 -3.44 1.82
N TYR A 101 -8.10 -3.41 3.10
CA TYR A 101 -8.31 -4.62 3.89
C TYR A 101 -9.49 -5.45 3.42
N GLY A 102 -10.59 -4.82 3.01
CA GLY A 102 -11.75 -5.49 2.42
C GLY A 102 -11.37 -6.25 1.16
N VAL A 103 -10.66 -5.60 0.23
CA VAL A 103 -10.17 -6.24 -1.00
C VAL A 103 -9.22 -7.39 -0.67
N LEU A 104 -8.24 -7.19 0.23
CA LEU A 104 -7.30 -8.23 0.63
C LEU A 104 -8.01 -9.47 1.18
N LEU A 105 -8.95 -9.29 2.10
CA LEU A 105 -9.72 -10.39 2.68
C LEU A 105 -10.56 -11.14 1.64
N LEU A 106 -11.22 -10.40 0.74
CA LEU A 106 -12.06 -10.97 -0.32
C LEU A 106 -11.25 -11.76 -1.36
N THR A 107 -10.03 -11.32 -1.67
CA THR A 107 -9.22 -11.94 -2.74
C THR A 107 -8.24 -13.00 -2.24
N LEU A 108 -7.92 -13.04 -0.94
CA LEU A 108 -6.92 -13.95 -0.38
C LEU A 108 -7.27 -15.44 -0.59
N ILE A 109 -8.49 -15.85 -0.24
CA ILE A 109 -8.94 -17.25 -0.37
C ILE A 109 -9.00 -17.67 -1.85
N PRO A 110 -9.66 -16.93 -2.76
CA PRO A 110 -9.66 -17.25 -4.19
C PRO A 110 -8.24 -17.39 -4.77
N SER A 111 -7.30 -16.52 -4.37
CA SER A 111 -5.91 -16.56 -4.83
C SER A 111 -5.18 -17.82 -4.38
N GLY A 112 -5.36 -18.22 -3.11
CA GLY A 112 -4.80 -19.46 -2.59
C GLY A 112 -5.35 -20.70 -3.31
N LEU A 113 -6.66 -20.74 -3.56
CA LEU A 113 -7.30 -21.82 -4.32
C LEU A 113 -6.81 -21.86 -5.77
N PHE A 114 -6.68 -20.71 -6.42
CA PHE A 114 -6.17 -20.58 -7.78
C PHE A 114 -4.73 -21.08 -7.90
N LEU A 115 -3.83 -20.64 -7.01
CA LEU A 115 -2.44 -21.10 -6.98
C LEU A 115 -2.33 -22.61 -6.73
N ARG A 116 -3.15 -23.16 -5.81
CA ARG A 116 -3.24 -24.61 -5.56
C ARG A 116 -3.68 -25.36 -6.82
N GLN A 117 -4.70 -24.85 -7.53
CA GLN A 117 -5.19 -25.43 -8.76
C GLN A 117 -4.14 -25.40 -9.88
N LEU A 118 -3.47 -24.27 -10.10
CA LEU A 118 -2.38 -24.18 -11.08
C LEU A 118 -1.26 -25.17 -10.77
N LYS A 119 -0.86 -25.29 -9.50
CA LYS A 119 0.18 -26.24 -9.08
C LYS A 119 -0.24 -27.69 -9.31
N ARG A 120 -1.46 -28.06 -8.94
CA ARG A 120 -1.99 -29.42 -9.14
C ARG A 120 -2.02 -29.80 -10.62
N ASP A 121 -2.40 -28.84 -11.47
CA ASP A 121 -2.56 -29.05 -12.90
C ASP A 121 -1.23 -28.81 -13.69
N GLN A 122 -0.11 -28.55 -13.01
CA GLN A 122 1.21 -28.24 -13.60
C GLN A 122 1.17 -27.05 -14.59
N ARG A 123 0.51 -25.96 -14.18
CA ARG A 123 0.29 -24.73 -14.98
C ARG A 123 0.79 -23.45 -14.30
N LEU A 124 1.65 -23.53 -13.29
CA LEU A 124 2.27 -22.34 -12.68
C LEU A 124 3.08 -21.51 -13.68
N TRP A 125 3.58 -22.09 -14.77
CA TRP A 125 4.22 -21.34 -15.87
C TRP A 125 3.35 -20.22 -16.44
N ARG A 126 2.01 -20.32 -16.31
CA ARG A 126 1.06 -19.29 -16.75
C ARG A 126 1.15 -17.99 -15.96
N LEU A 127 1.76 -18.01 -14.77
CA LEU A 127 2.03 -16.81 -13.97
C LEU A 127 3.13 -15.94 -14.62
N ILE A 128 4.04 -16.52 -15.42
CA ILE A 128 5.23 -15.81 -15.89
C ILE A 128 4.89 -14.53 -16.66
N ARG A 129 4.08 -14.64 -17.73
CA ARG A 129 3.81 -13.48 -18.61
C ARG A 129 2.97 -12.39 -17.94
N PRO A 130 1.85 -12.69 -17.25
CA PRO A 130 1.07 -11.68 -16.55
C PRO A 130 1.90 -10.90 -15.53
N PHE A 131 2.71 -11.58 -14.71
CA PHE A 131 3.53 -10.90 -13.69
C PHE A 131 4.73 -10.17 -14.29
N GLN A 132 5.34 -10.64 -15.39
CA GLN A 132 6.34 -9.85 -16.13
C GLN A 132 5.77 -8.55 -16.70
N ILE A 133 4.55 -8.59 -17.24
CA ILE A 133 3.86 -7.38 -17.73
C ILE A 133 3.49 -6.49 -16.54
N GLY A 134 3.00 -7.08 -15.46
CA GLY A 134 2.65 -6.39 -14.22
C GLY A 134 3.80 -5.58 -13.63
N MET A 135 5.04 -6.08 -13.71
CA MET A 135 6.24 -5.37 -13.25
C MET A 135 6.51 -4.06 -14.01
N VAL A 136 6.02 -3.90 -15.25
CA VAL A 136 6.25 -2.65 -15.99
C VAL A 136 5.62 -1.45 -15.29
N LEU A 137 4.44 -1.64 -14.68
CA LEU A 137 3.65 -0.54 -14.14
C LEU A 137 4.28 0.10 -12.88
N PRO A 138 4.68 -0.66 -11.84
CA PRO A 138 5.42 -0.10 -10.70
C PRO A 138 6.72 0.60 -11.11
N PHE A 139 7.47 0.07 -12.08
CA PHE A 139 8.68 0.74 -12.56
C PHE A 139 8.39 2.11 -13.19
N VAL A 140 7.34 2.21 -14.01
CA VAL A 140 6.96 3.48 -14.66
C VAL A 140 6.49 4.50 -13.62
N PHE A 141 5.59 4.11 -12.71
CA PHE A 141 5.13 5.04 -11.65
C PHE A 141 6.26 5.40 -10.68
N GLY A 142 7.11 4.44 -10.32
CA GLY A 142 8.29 4.68 -9.49
C GLY A 142 9.26 5.66 -10.14
N PHE A 143 9.47 5.58 -11.45
CA PHE A 143 10.29 6.55 -12.19
C PHE A 143 9.72 7.97 -12.10
N PHE A 144 8.42 8.16 -12.37
CA PHE A 144 7.78 9.48 -12.28
C PHE A 144 7.79 10.04 -10.86
N MET A 145 7.59 9.17 -9.87
CA MET A 145 7.66 9.51 -8.46
C MET A 145 9.07 10.01 -8.07
N LEU A 146 10.14 9.38 -8.54
CA LEU A 146 11.52 9.77 -8.23
C LEU A 146 11.97 11.09 -8.87
N ILE A 147 11.44 11.45 -10.05
CA ILE A 147 11.83 12.69 -10.74
C ILE A 147 11.03 13.93 -10.28
N GLY A 148 9.90 13.73 -9.59
CA GLY A 148 9.00 14.81 -9.21
C GLY A 148 7.96 14.36 -8.19
N PHE A 149 8.43 14.13 -6.96
CA PHE A 149 7.57 13.61 -5.88
C PHE A 149 6.43 14.58 -5.54
N ASP A 150 6.69 15.88 -5.41
CA ASP A 150 5.68 16.91 -5.10
C ASP A 150 4.47 16.83 -6.04
N ARG A 151 4.72 16.74 -7.35
CA ARG A 151 3.64 16.63 -8.35
C ARG A 151 2.94 15.28 -8.28
N PHE A 152 3.69 14.21 -8.03
CA PHE A 152 3.13 12.88 -7.83
C PHE A 152 2.22 12.83 -6.60
N PHE A 153 2.63 13.45 -5.49
CA PHE A 153 1.88 13.54 -4.25
C PHE A 153 0.57 14.33 -4.44
N ILE A 154 0.63 15.48 -5.12
CA ILE A 154 -0.57 16.25 -5.47
C ILE A 154 -1.53 15.43 -6.36
N LEU A 155 -1.03 14.81 -7.42
CA LEU A 155 -1.86 13.99 -8.32
C LEU A 155 -2.49 12.79 -7.59
N PHE A 156 -1.79 12.20 -6.64
CA PHE A 156 -2.35 11.16 -5.78
C PHE A 156 -3.54 11.69 -4.99
N HIS A 157 -3.42 12.86 -4.36
CA HIS A 157 -4.52 13.46 -3.61
C HIS A 157 -5.69 13.83 -4.51
N GLU A 158 -5.45 14.49 -5.64
CA GLU A 158 -6.49 14.83 -6.63
C GLU A 158 -7.20 13.60 -7.21
N THR A 159 -6.56 12.41 -7.19
CA THR A 159 -7.17 11.16 -7.66
C THR A 159 -8.11 10.54 -6.64
N PHE A 160 -7.77 10.63 -5.35
CA PHE A 160 -8.52 9.95 -4.27
C PHE A 160 -9.46 10.87 -3.49
N PHE A 161 -9.22 12.17 -3.51
CA PHE A 161 -10.00 13.17 -2.78
C PHE A 161 -10.54 14.22 -3.76
N ASN A 162 -11.77 14.67 -3.54
CA ASN A 162 -12.46 15.64 -4.39
C ASN A 162 -12.60 17.02 -3.72
N ASN A 163 -11.76 17.27 -2.72
CA ASN A 163 -11.74 18.43 -1.85
C ASN A 163 -10.28 18.82 -1.53
N ASP A 164 -10.10 19.93 -0.82
CA ASP A 164 -8.78 20.47 -0.44
C ASP A 164 -8.42 20.16 1.03
N ASP A 165 -9.12 19.24 1.70
CA ASP A 165 -8.94 18.99 3.13
C ASP A 165 -7.58 18.39 3.49
N TRP A 166 -6.83 17.91 2.49
CA TRP A 166 -5.45 17.43 2.62
C TRP A 166 -4.42 18.57 2.67
N LEU A 167 -4.82 19.82 2.39
CA LEU A 167 -3.96 21.01 2.52
C LEU A 167 -3.98 21.53 3.97
N PHE A 168 -3.14 20.95 4.81
CA PHE A 168 -3.05 21.32 6.23
C PHE A 168 -2.35 22.67 6.44
N ASP A 169 -2.90 23.50 7.33
CA ASP A 169 -2.21 24.68 7.86
C ASP A 169 -1.41 24.27 9.11
N PRO A 170 -0.07 24.43 9.14
CA PRO A 170 0.75 24.08 10.31
C PRO A 170 0.31 24.72 11.64
N GLN A 171 -0.44 25.83 11.62
CA GLN A 171 -0.99 26.47 12.82
C GLN A 171 -2.20 25.75 13.40
N THR A 172 -3.06 25.17 12.55
CA THR A 172 -4.28 24.46 12.99
C THR A 172 -4.15 22.95 12.97
N ASP A 173 -3.22 22.44 12.15
CA ASP A 173 -2.97 21.04 11.86
C ASP A 173 -1.44 20.75 11.89
N PRO A 174 -0.75 20.98 13.02
CA PRO A 174 0.70 20.81 13.16
C PRO A 174 1.20 19.38 12.88
N ILE A 175 0.30 18.41 12.73
CA ILE A 175 0.64 17.05 12.32
C ILE A 175 1.39 17.00 10.99
N ILE A 176 1.17 17.98 10.09
CA ILE A 176 1.89 18.08 8.81
C ILE A 176 3.40 18.18 9.01
N ASN A 177 3.84 18.80 10.10
CA ASN A 177 5.27 18.95 10.42
C ASN A 177 5.93 17.61 10.81
N VAL A 178 5.14 16.64 11.26
CA VAL A 178 5.61 15.32 11.71
C VAL A 178 5.22 14.16 10.80
N LEU A 179 4.50 14.46 9.73
CA LEU A 179 4.22 13.58 8.59
C LEU A 179 4.65 14.31 7.29
N PRO A 180 5.95 14.62 7.12
CA PRO A 180 6.42 15.35 5.96
C PRO A 180 6.22 14.55 4.68
N GLU A 181 6.14 15.23 3.53
CA GLU A 181 5.97 14.59 2.23
C GLU A 181 7.01 13.48 1.98
N GLN A 182 8.26 13.70 2.39
CA GLN A 182 9.36 12.74 2.22
C GLN A 182 9.12 11.41 2.97
N TYR A 183 8.39 11.42 4.08
CA TYR A 183 7.97 10.17 4.73
C TYR A 183 7.06 9.35 3.79
N PHE A 184 6.09 10.01 3.15
CA PHE A 184 5.22 9.36 2.17
C PHE A 184 6.00 8.89 0.93
N MET A 185 7.04 9.62 0.51
CA MET A 185 7.95 9.17 -0.55
C MET A 185 8.59 7.83 -0.18
N HIS A 186 9.11 7.69 1.04
CA HIS A 186 9.68 6.43 1.49
C HIS A 186 8.62 5.32 1.59
N CYS A 187 7.38 5.64 1.99
CA CYS A 187 6.27 4.68 1.93
C CYS A 187 6.00 4.19 0.50
N PHE A 188 5.96 5.09 -0.50
CA PHE A 188 5.80 4.70 -1.91
C PHE A 188 6.96 3.85 -2.41
N ILE A 189 8.21 4.18 -2.03
CA ILE A 189 9.39 3.37 -2.36
C ILE A 189 9.25 1.97 -1.77
N LEU A 190 8.90 1.84 -0.49
CA LEU A 190 8.68 0.55 0.15
C LEU A 190 7.58 -0.25 -0.57
N PHE A 191 6.45 0.39 -0.88
CA PHE A 191 5.36 -0.24 -1.62
C PHE A 191 5.84 -0.77 -2.99
N PHE A 192 6.55 0.04 -3.78
CA PHE A 192 7.04 -0.36 -5.09
C PHE A 192 8.06 -1.51 -5.00
N VAL A 193 8.95 -1.49 -4.02
CA VAL A 193 9.88 -2.60 -3.77
C VAL A 193 9.13 -3.88 -3.42
N LEU A 194 8.14 -3.80 -2.52
CA LEU A 194 7.36 -4.97 -2.10
C LEU A 194 6.57 -5.59 -3.26
N ILE A 195 5.86 -4.78 -4.05
CA ILE A 195 5.06 -5.30 -5.16
C ILE A 195 5.94 -5.92 -6.26
N GLU A 196 7.10 -5.31 -6.55
CA GLU A 196 8.09 -5.88 -7.48
C GLU A 196 8.64 -7.22 -6.98
N LEU A 197 8.96 -7.33 -5.68
CA LEU A 197 9.40 -8.59 -5.08
C LEU A 197 8.32 -9.68 -5.17
N PHE A 198 7.05 -9.31 -4.94
CA PHE A 198 5.92 -10.24 -5.06
C PHE A 198 5.70 -10.72 -6.51
N PHE A 199 5.77 -9.81 -7.48
CA PHE A 199 5.66 -10.19 -8.90
C PHE A 199 6.84 -11.04 -9.35
N ALA A 200 8.06 -10.67 -8.96
CA ALA A 200 9.26 -11.46 -9.22
C ALA A 200 9.14 -12.87 -8.63
N LEU A 201 8.60 -13.01 -7.41
CA LEU A 201 8.34 -14.31 -6.80
C LEU A 201 7.40 -15.17 -7.64
N MET A 202 6.29 -14.60 -8.16
CA MET A 202 5.37 -15.33 -9.04
C MET A 202 6.04 -15.79 -10.33
N VAL A 203 6.89 -14.94 -10.94
CA VAL A 203 7.68 -15.28 -12.12
C VAL A 203 8.67 -16.41 -11.82
N ILE A 204 9.37 -16.36 -10.69
CA ILE A 204 10.34 -17.39 -10.27
C ILE A 204 9.62 -18.72 -10.05
N ILE A 205 8.46 -18.71 -9.37
CA ILE A 205 7.64 -19.91 -9.15
C ILE A 205 7.24 -20.54 -10.48
N GLY A 206 6.74 -19.74 -11.43
CA GLY A 206 6.38 -20.23 -12.76
C GLY A 206 7.57 -20.82 -13.53
N LYS A 207 8.74 -20.16 -13.50
CA LYS A 207 9.96 -20.65 -14.16
C LYS A 207 10.49 -21.97 -13.57
N ARG A 208 10.35 -22.16 -12.25
CA ARG A 208 10.79 -23.39 -11.57
C ARG A 208 9.99 -24.63 -11.98
N GLU A 209 8.71 -24.48 -12.31
CA GLU A 209 7.88 -25.58 -12.80
C GLU A 209 8.35 -26.06 -14.18
N LEU A 210 8.65 -25.14 -15.11
CA LEU A 210 9.15 -25.49 -16.44
C LEU A 210 10.48 -26.25 -16.40
N LYS A 211 11.37 -25.91 -15.46
CA LYS A 211 12.64 -26.62 -15.25
C LYS A 211 12.47 -28.04 -14.70
N LYS A 212 11.38 -28.31 -13.97
CA LYS A 212 11.10 -29.66 -13.45
C LYS A 212 10.50 -30.60 -14.49
N GLY A 213 9.83 -30.06 -15.52
CA GLY A 213 9.27 -30.87 -16.61
C GLY A 213 10.25 -31.17 -17.74
N THR A 214 11.48 -30.66 -17.66
CA THR A 214 12.55 -30.85 -18.68
C THR A 214 13.67 -31.78 -18.20
N ASN A 215 13.61 -32.23 -16.95
CA ASN A 215 14.45 -33.29 -16.36
C ASN A 215 13.61 -34.55 -16.16
#